data_AF-A0A962R0Q6-F1
#
_entry.id   AF-A0A962R0Q6-F1
#
_cell.length_a   1.000
_cell.length_b   1.000
_cell.length_c   1.000
_cell.angle_alpha   90.00
_cell.angle_beta   90.00
_cell.angle_gamma   90.00
#
_symmetry.space_group_name_H-M   'P 1'
#
loop_
_entity.id
_entity.type
_entity.pdbx_description
1 polymer ?
#
loop_
_entity_poly.entity_id
_entity_poly.type
_entity_poly.pdbx_seq_one_letter_code
_entity_poly.pdbx_strand_id
1 'polypeptide(L)'
;IDTWNGRSIGGCTYHVAHPGGRSYETFPVNSLEAEARRVNRFDTVSHTQGPFLPQPEVNALREFFPNQQPPRPMEPPPEEAPGEYPYILDMRSPPRR
;
A
#
# COMPACT_ATOMS: atom_id res chain seq x y z
N ILE A 1 4.10 -13.92 10.10
CA ILE A 1 4.88 -14.83 9.23
C ILE A 1 6.01 -15.43 10.04
N ASP A 2 6.42 -16.67 9.75
CA ASP A 2 7.58 -17.31 10.38
C ASP A 2 8.81 -16.95 9.54
N THR A 3 9.62 -16.03 10.05
CA THR A 3 10.82 -15.54 9.37
C THR A 3 12.01 -16.49 9.51
N TRP A 4 11.99 -17.46 10.43
CA TRP A 4 13.07 -18.44 10.59
C TRP A 4 12.98 -19.55 9.55
N ASN A 5 11.76 -20.04 9.30
CA ASN A 5 11.51 -21.06 8.27
C ASN A 5 11.10 -20.48 6.91
N GLY A 6 10.88 -19.16 6.82
CA GLY A 6 10.46 -18.48 5.59
C GLY A 6 9.07 -18.91 5.11
N ARG A 7 8.15 -19.14 6.04
CA ARG A 7 6.80 -19.65 5.75
C ARG A 7 5.69 -18.79 6.36
N SER A 8 4.52 -18.82 5.73
CA SER A 8 3.33 -18.19 6.29
C SER A 8 2.84 -18.98 7.50
N ILE A 9 2.65 -18.34 8.65
CA ILE A 9 1.97 -18.96 9.81
C ILE A 9 0.45 -19.02 9.58
N GLY A 10 -0.06 -18.15 8.69
CA GLY A 10 -1.48 -18.05 8.38
C GLY A 10 -1.88 -18.99 7.25
N GLY A 11 -2.98 -19.71 7.46
CA GLY A 11 -3.68 -20.49 6.47
C GLY A 11 -4.72 -21.39 7.11
N CYS A 12 -5.73 -21.78 6.34
CA CYS A 12 -6.68 -22.82 6.73
C CYS A 12 -7.10 -23.59 5.49
N THR A 13 -7.41 -24.86 5.68
CA THR A 13 -8.04 -25.69 4.65
C THR A 13 -9.51 -25.80 4.99
N TYR A 14 -10.37 -25.63 3.99
CA TYR A 14 -11.82 -25.72 4.15
C TYR A 14 -12.37 -26.96 3.45
N HIS A 15 -13.23 -27.69 4.15
CA HIS A 15 -13.95 -28.84 3.61
C HIS A 15 -15.41 -28.47 3.32
N VAL A 16 -15.93 -28.87 2.15
CA VAL A 16 -17.33 -28.61 1.75
C VAL A 16 -18.31 -29.27 2.73
N ALA A 17 -18.00 -30.50 3.14
CA ALA A 17 -18.68 -31.24 4.20
C ALA A 17 -17.69 -31.54 5.34
N HIS A 18 -18.21 -31.88 6.51
CA HIS A 18 -17.36 -32.31 7.62
C HIS A 18 -16.47 -33.48 7.17
N PRO A 19 -15.15 -33.47 7.44
CA PRO A 19 -14.22 -34.52 6.97
C PRO A 19 -14.61 -35.92 7.44
N GLY A 20 -15.28 -36.03 8.59
CA GLY A 20 -15.91 -37.26 9.09
C GLY A 20 -17.22 -37.69 8.40
N GLY A 21 -17.55 -37.17 7.23
CA GLY A 21 -18.72 -37.58 6.43
C GLY A 21 -20.09 -37.12 6.95
N ARG A 22 -20.13 -36.23 7.95
CA ARG A 22 -21.37 -35.72 8.52
C ARG A 22 -21.84 -34.50 7.75
N SER A 23 -22.97 -34.62 7.06
CA SER A 23 -23.67 -33.50 6.41
C SER A 23 -24.99 -33.27 7.13
N TYR A 24 -25.32 -32.00 7.38
CA TYR A 24 -26.59 -31.63 8.00
C TYR A 24 -27.62 -31.39 6.90
N GLU A 25 -28.78 -32.03 6.99
CA GLU A 25 -29.90 -31.80 6.07
C GLU A 25 -30.76 -30.61 6.47
N THR A 26 -30.71 -30.21 7.75
CA THR A 26 -31.52 -29.15 8.32
C THR A 26 -30.73 -27.86 8.54
N PHE A 27 -31.43 -26.73 8.46
CA PHE A 27 -30.87 -25.42 8.82
C PHE A 27 -30.52 -25.35 10.32
N PRO A 28 -29.50 -24.57 10.70
CA PRO A 28 -29.16 -24.37 12.11
C PRO A 28 -30.31 -23.67 12.84
N VAL A 29 -30.59 -24.13 14.05
CA VAL A 29 -31.67 -23.63 14.92
C VAL A 29 -31.27 -22.31 15.59
N ASN A 30 -29.97 -22.10 15.83
CA ASN A 30 -29.44 -20.88 16.44
C ASN A 30 -28.07 -20.47 15.87
N SER A 31 -27.58 -19.28 16.27
CA SER A 31 -26.31 -18.72 15.81
C SER A 31 -25.09 -19.55 16.27
N LEU A 32 -25.13 -20.03 17.51
CA LEU A 32 -24.04 -20.83 18.09
C LEU A 32 -23.86 -22.16 17.34
N GLU A 33 -24.95 -22.81 16.97
CA GLU A 33 -24.96 -24.04 16.18
C GLU A 33 -24.42 -23.77 14.76
N ALA A 34 -24.88 -22.68 14.13
CA ALA A 34 -24.38 -22.29 12.81
C ALA A 34 -22.86 -22.06 12.82
N GLU A 35 -22.36 -21.38 13.86
CA GLU A 35 -20.94 -21.12 14.04
C GLU A 35 -20.14 -22.41 14.30
N ALA A 36 -20.62 -23.28 15.20
CA ALA A 36 -19.98 -24.56 15.47
C ALA A 36 -19.87 -25.43 14.21
N ARG A 37 -20.94 -25.48 13.39
CA ARG A 37 -20.93 -26.17 12.09
C ARG A 37 -19.92 -25.56 11.12
N ARG A 38 -19.75 -24.23 11.15
CA ARG A 38 -18.76 -23.52 10.32
C ARG A 38 -17.34 -23.87 10.77
N VAL A 39 -17.03 -23.78 12.07
CA VAL A 39 -15.71 -24.07 12.63
C VAL A 39 -15.26 -25.49 12.28
N ASN A 40 -16.14 -26.47 12.39
CA ASN A 40 -15.82 -27.87 12.09
C ASN A 40 -15.43 -28.16 10.63
N ARG A 41 -15.67 -27.22 9.70
CA ARG A 41 -15.24 -27.36 8.30
C ARG A 41 -13.85 -26.81 8.04
N PHE A 42 -13.25 -26.07 8.98
CA PHE A 42 -11.92 -25.51 8.84
C PHE A 42 -10.90 -26.35 9.60
N ASP A 43 -9.85 -26.75 8.91
CA ASP A 43 -8.64 -27.28 9.52
C ASP A 43 -7.56 -26.20 9.53
N THR A 44 -7.02 -25.93 10.72
CA THR A 44 -5.99 -24.92 10.95
C THR A 44 -4.59 -25.44 10.66
N VAL A 45 -4.40 -26.76 10.66
CA VAL A 45 -3.07 -27.40 10.59
C VAL A 45 -2.71 -27.77 9.15
N SER A 46 -3.67 -28.19 8.34
CA SER A 46 -3.42 -28.78 7.02
C SER A 46 -3.42 -27.77 5.86
N HIS A 47 -2.79 -26.61 6.03
CA HIS A 47 -2.60 -25.65 4.93
C HIS A 47 -1.22 -25.79 4.27
N THR A 48 -1.16 -25.73 2.94
CA THR A 48 0.10 -25.80 2.20
C THR A 48 0.78 -24.44 2.17
N GLN A 49 1.77 -24.25 3.04
CA GLN A 49 2.59 -23.04 3.09
C GLN A 49 3.65 -23.08 1.98
N GLY A 50 3.51 -22.24 0.97
CA GLY A 50 4.58 -21.98 0.01
C GLY A 50 5.72 -21.16 0.63
N PRO A 51 6.92 -21.15 0.01
CA PRO A 51 7.99 -20.25 0.41
C PRO A 51 7.51 -18.79 0.33
N PHE A 52 7.66 -18.04 1.42
CA PHE A 52 7.27 -16.64 1.48
C PHE A 52 8.45 -15.79 1.94
N LEU A 53 8.89 -14.88 1.07
CA LEU A 53 9.88 -13.86 1.40
C LEU A 53 9.16 -12.54 1.66
N PRO A 54 9.15 -12.02 2.90
CA PRO A 54 8.59 -10.71 3.17
C PRO A 54 9.34 -9.66 2.38
N GLN A 55 8.61 -8.83 1.64
CA GLN A 55 9.19 -7.65 1.03
C GLN A 55 9.51 -6.62 2.12
N PRO A 56 10.66 -5.93 2.03
CA PRO A 56 11.00 -4.90 3.00
C PRO A 56 9.97 -3.75 2.93
N GLU A 57 9.66 -3.15 4.08
CA GLU A 57 8.61 -2.11 4.19
C GLU A 57 8.86 -0.88 3.31
N VAL A 58 10.11 -0.63 2.93
CA VAL A 58 10.48 0.44 1.99
C VAL A 58 9.80 0.30 0.62
N ASN A 59 9.45 -0.92 0.20
CA ASN A 59 8.73 -1.14 -1.06
C ASN A 59 7.25 -0.73 -0.98
N ALA A 60 6.69 -0.62 0.24
CA ALA A 60 5.33 -0.16 0.46
C ALA A 60 5.22 1.37 0.50
N LEU A 61 6.35 2.07 0.59
CA LEU A 61 6.39 3.52 0.47
C LEU A 61 6.13 3.91 -0.99
N ARG A 62 4.89 4.29 -1.29
CA ARG A 62 4.59 4.97 -2.54
C ARG A 62 5.18 6.37 -2.51
N GLU A 63 6.04 6.66 -3.47
CA GLU A 63 6.43 8.03 -3.77
C GLU A 63 5.20 8.77 -4.32
N PHE A 64 4.68 9.72 -3.55
CA PHE A 64 3.58 10.59 -3.99
C PHE A 64 4.15 11.93 -4.41
N PHE A 65 4.09 12.22 -5.70
CA PHE A 65 4.40 13.53 -6.25
C PHE A 65 3.08 14.23 -6.64
N PRO A 66 2.68 15.33 -5.99
CA PRO A 66 1.41 16.00 -6.25
C PRO A 66 1.17 16.34 -7.73
N ASN A 67 2.24 16.65 -8.47
CA ASN A 67 2.20 16.97 -9.91
C ASN A 67 2.99 15.96 -10.76
N GLN A 68 3.23 14.74 -10.27
CA GLN A 68 4.14 13.76 -10.89
C GLN A 68 5.58 14.27 -11.10
N GLN A 69 5.95 15.37 -10.43
CA GLN A 69 7.27 15.98 -10.53
C GLN A 69 8.07 15.68 -9.25
N PRO A 70 9.27 15.10 -9.36
CA PRO A 70 10.15 14.95 -8.23
C PRO A 70 10.63 16.32 -7.73
N PRO A 71 10.95 16.47 -6.43
CA PRO A 71 11.54 17.69 -5.91
C PRO A 71 12.85 17.97 -6.64
N ARG A 72 12.88 19.06 -7.41
CA ARG A 72 14.10 19.53 -8.07
C ARG A 72 14.81 20.49 -7.11
N PRO A 73 16.16 20.52 -7.08
CA PRO A 73 16.89 21.65 -6.49
C PRO A 73 16.27 22.94 -7.00
N MET A 74 16.00 23.89 -6.11
CA MET A 74 15.35 25.14 -6.46
C MET A 74 16.22 25.88 -7.48
N GLU A 75 15.89 25.72 -8.75
CA GLU A 75 16.42 26.57 -9.80
C GLU A 75 15.86 27.97 -9.53
N PRO A 76 16.72 29.00 -9.46
CA PRO A 76 16.25 30.36 -9.35
C PRO A 76 15.22 30.60 -10.46
N PRO A 77 14.05 31.16 -10.16
CA PRO A 77 13.12 31.58 -11.19
C PRO A 77 13.89 32.39 -12.26
N PRO A 78 13.67 32.13 -13.56
CA PRO A 78 14.34 32.90 -14.59
C PRO A 78 14.04 34.37 -14.34
N GLU A 79 15.10 35.19 -14.28
CA GLU A 79 14.96 36.63 -14.18
C GLU A 79 14.16 37.07 -15.41
N GLU A 80 12.90 37.47 -15.19
CA GLU A 80 12.11 38.08 -16.24
C GLU A 80 12.91 39.28 -16.71
N ALA A 81 13.35 39.26 -17.98
CA ALA A 81 14.02 40.40 -18.56
C ALA A 81 13.15 41.62 -18.23
N PRO A 82 13.70 42.68 -17.61
CA PRO A 82 12.93 43.86 -17.26
C PRO A 82 12.44 44.44 -18.58
N GLY A 83 11.25 44.01 -18.99
CA GLY A 83 10.57 44.45 -20.19
C GLY A 83 10.51 45.94 -20.05
N GLU A 84 11.33 46.62 -20.84
CA GLU A 84 11.46 48.06 -20.96
C GLU A 84 10.76 48.83 -19.84
N TYR A 85 11.49 49.17 -18.78
CA TYR A 85 11.14 50.28 -17.91
C TYR A 85 11.99 51.49 -18.34
N PRO A 86 11.63 52.22 -19.42
CA PRO A 86 12.50 53.24 -20.01
C PRO A 86 12.55 54.53 -19.17
N TYR A 87 11.92 54.59 -18.00
CA TYR A 87 11.64 55.83 -17.29
C TYR A 87 12.00 55.83 -15.80
N ILE A 88 12.91 54.97 -15.34
CA ILE A 88 13.58 55.27 -14.07
C ILE A 88 14.72 56.23 -14.38
N LEU A 89 14.52 57.50 -14.03
CA LEU A 89 15.56 58.53 -14.06
C LEU A 89 16.67 58.12 -13.06
N ASP A 90 17.59 57.28 -13.51
CA ASP A 90 18.75 56.91 -12.72
C ASP A 90 19.75 58.07 -12.70
N MET A 91 19.67 58.89 -11.65
CA MET A 91 20.54 60.05 -11.44
C MET A 91 22.02 59.67 -11.19
N ARG A 92 22.37 58.38 -11.16
CA ARG A 92 23.76 57.91 -11.02
C ARG A 92 24.47 57.73 -12.35
N SER A 93 23.76 57.81 -13.48
CA SER A 93 24.38 57.75 -14.80
C SER A 93 24.94 59.14 -15.20
N PRO A 94 26.20 59.23 -15.66
CA PRO A 94 26.74 60.50 -16.16
C PRO A 94 25.94 60.96 -17.40
N PRO A 95 25.75 62.27 -17.58
CA PRO A 95 24.94 62.79 -18.68
C PRO A 95 25.51 62.32 -20.02
N ARG A 96 24.66 61.72 -20.86
CA ARG A 96 25.02 61.38 -22.24
C ARG A 96 25.24 62.70 -22.99
N ARG A 97 26.45 62.85 -23.56
CA ARG A 97 26.85 63.96 -24.44
C ARG A 97 26.11 63.90 -25.77
#